data_AF-A0A1I9U0T4-F1
#
_entry.id   AF-A0A1I9U0T4-F1
#
_cell.length_a   1.000
_cell.length_b   1.000
_cell.length_c   1.000
_cell.angle_alpha   90.00
_cell.angle_beta   90.00
_cell.angle_gamma   90.00
#
_symmetry.space_group_name_H-M   'P 1'
#
loop_
_entity.id
_entity.type
_entity.pdbx_description
1 polymer ?
#
loop_
_entity_poly.entity_id
_entity_poly.type
_entity_poly.pdbx_seq_one_letter_code
_entity_poly.pdbx_strand_id
1 'polypeptide(L)'
;LEQDSFDTPDTHWVLIEDEEGLCGCIRLLSCAQDYMLPSIFPTALAGEAPPRSNDVWELTRLAIDAERSPRLGNGISELTCI
;
A
#
# COMPACT_ATOMS: atom_id res chain seq x y z
N LEU A 1 -6.19 -7.34 14.21
CA LEU A 1 -5.80 -7.55 12.80
C LEU A 1 -6.46 -6.45 12.01
N GLU A 2 -5.70 -5.67 11.27
CA GLU A 2 -6.21 -4.57 10.45
C GLU A 2 -6.52 -5.15 9.06
N GLN A 3 -7.76 -4.96 8.58
CA GLN A 3 -8.29 -5.58 7.36
C GLN A 3 -9.44 -4.70 6.83
N ASP A 4 -9.58 -4.60 5.52
CA ASP A 4 -10.68 -3.91 4.83
C ASP A 4 -11.31 -4.79 3.73
N SER A 5 -12.29 -4.24 3.01
CA SER A 5 -13.02 -4.95 1.95
C SER A 5 -12.18 -5.29 0.71
N PHE A 6 -10.99 -4.71 0.56
CA PHE A 6 -10.06 -4.98 -0.54
C PHE A 6 -9.07 -6.10 -0.19
N ASP A 7 -9.14 -6.66 1.03
CA ASP A 7 -8.41 -7.87 1.42
C ASP A 7 -9.20 -9.12 0.98
N THR A 8 -9.04 -9.46 -0.29
CA THR A 8 -9.70 -10.58 -0.99
C THR A 8 -8.71 -11.71 -1.29
N PRO A 9 -9.16 -12.90 -1.75
CA PRO A 9 -8.26 -13.96 -2.19
C PRO A 9 -7.34 -13.58 -3.36
N ASP A 10 -7.73 -12.60 -4.17
CA ASP A 10 -6.95 -12.11 -5.33
C ASP A 10 -5.96 -10.99 -4.94
N THR A 11 -5.92 -10.59 -3.67
CA THR A 11 -5.05 -9.54 -3.16
C THR A 11 -3.61 -10.03 -3.07
N HIS A 12 -2.69 -9.27 -3.64
CA HIS A 12 -1.28 -9.62 -3.64
C HIS A 12 -0.54 -8.86 -2.52
N TRP A 13 0.36 -9.55 -1.83
CA TRP A 13 1.15 -8.98 -0.75
C TRP A 13 2.64 -9.14 -1.06
N VAL A 14 3.38 -8.04 -0.90
CA VAL A 14 4.82 -8.07 -0.80
C VAL A 14 5.16 -8.05 0.69
N LEU A 15 5.77 -9.13 1.16
CA LEU A 15 6.24 -9.26 2.54
C LEU A 15 7.75 -9.02 2.56
N ILE A 16 8.21 -8.23 3.53
CA ILE A 16 9.61 -7.90 3.73
C ILE A 16 10.02 -8.52 5.06
N GLU A 17 11.00 -9.40 5.01
CA GLU A 17 11.49 -10.15 6.17
C GLU A 17 13.01 -9.97 6.31
N ASP A 18 13.49 -9.94 7.55
CA ASP A 18 14.91 -10.04 7.90
C ASP A 18 15.14 -11.22 8.89
N GLU A 19 16.32 -11.31 9.50
CA GLU A 19 16.68 -12.38 10.44
C GLU A 19 15.77 -12.45 11.69
N GLU A 20 15.14 -11.34 12.07
CA GLU A 20 14.20 -11.21 13.20
C GLU A 20 12.73 -11.44 12.79
N GLY A 21 12.45 -11.63 11.49
CA GLY A 21 11.12 -11.95 10.94
C GLY A 21 10.53 -10.84 10.06
N LEU A 22 9.20 -10.72 10.00
CA LEU A 22 8.51 -9.72 9.16
C LEU A 22 8.81 -8.28 9.65
N CYS A 23 9.44 -7.47 8.81
CA CYS A 23 9.76 -6.05 9.07
C CYS A 23 8.98 -5.08 8.19
N GLY A 24 8.20 -5.57 7.23
CA GLY A 24 7.35 -4.69 6.43
C GLY A 24 6.41 -5.45 5.52
N CYS A 25 5.41 -4.74 5.03
CA CYS A 25 4.50 -5.26 4.04
C CYS A 25 3.97 -4.16 3.12
N ILE A 26 3.52 -4.59 1.94
CA ILE A 26 2.86 -3.75 0.96
C ILE A 26 1.73 -4.57 0.36
N ARG A 27 0.55 -3.98 0.22
CA ARG A 27 -0.58 -4.58 -0.50
C ARG A 27 -0.64 -4.03 -1.92
N LEU A 28 -0.82 -4.93 -2.88
CA LEU A 28 -1.01 -4.63 -4.29
C LEU A 28 -2.41 -5.05 -4.74
N LEU A 29 -3.15 -4.10 -5.31
CA LEU A 29 -4.48 -4.32 -5.88
C LEU A 29 -4.39 -4.13 -7.40
N SER A 30 -4.96 -5.07 -8.16
CA SER A 30 -5.01 -4.95 -9.62
C SER A 30 -5.99 -3.86 -10.03
N CYS A 31 -5.55 -2.91 -10.87
CA CYS A 31 -6.45 -1.88 -11.39
C CYS A 31 -7.45 -2.43 -12.42
N ALA A 32 -7.35 -3.70 -12.82
CA ALA A 32 -8.36 -4.37 -13.65
C ALA A 32 -9.64 -4.73 -12.88
N GLN A 33 -9.56 -4.82 -11.55
CA GLN A 33 -10.67 -5.11 -10.64
C GLN A 33 -10.97 -3.88 -9.76
N ASP A 34 -11.69 -4.06 -8.65
CA ASP A 34 -11.96 -3.00 -7.69
C ASP A 34 -10.73 -2.70 -6.83
N TYR A 35 -10.40 -1.41 -6.71
CA TYR A 35 -9.27 -0.89 -5.95
C TYR A 35 -9.63 0.44 -5.28
N MET A 36 -8.75 0.95 -4.42
CA MET A 36 -9.11 2.01 -3.46
C MET A 36 -9.30 3.37 -4.12
N LEU A 37 -8.41 3.81 -5.02
CA LEU A 37 -8.44 5.17 -5.60
C LEU A 37 -9.81 5.57 -6.15
N PRO A 38 -10.45 4.84 -7.08
CA PRO A 38 -11.77 5.23 -7.59
C PRO A 38 -12.91 5.02 -6.58
N SER A 39 -12.72 4.16 -5.57
CA SER A 39 -13.77 3.74 -4.64
C SER A 39 -13.83 4.63 -3.39
N ILE A 40 -12.67 5.02 -2.86
CA ILE A 40 -12.51 5.72 -1.58
C ILE A 40 -12.02 7.16 -1.79
N PHE A 41 -11.16 7.38 -2.80
CA PHE A 41 -10.55 8.69 -3.06
C PHE A 41 -10.86 9.22 -4.48
N PRO A 42 -12.12 9.21 -4.94
CA PRO A 42 -12.43 9.57 -6.32
C PRO A 42 -12.04 11.00 -6.67
N THR A 43 -11.97 11.90 -5.67
CA THR A 43 -11.53 13.29 -5.86
C THR A 43 -10.04 13.41 -6.20
N ALA A 44 -9.21 12.44 -5.80
CA ALA A 44 -7.78 12.43 -6.13
C ALA A 44 -7.53 12.18 -7.63
N LEU A 45 -8.52 11.68 -8.37
CA LEU A 45 -8.46 11.55 -9.83
C LEU A 45 -8.60 12.90 -10.56
N ALA A 46 -8.97 13.98 -9.86
CA ALA A 46 -9.12 15.32 -10.44
C ALA A 46 -10.01 15.38 -11.71
N GLY A 47 -10.99 14.48 -11.83
CA GLY A 47 -11.88 14.38 -12.98
C GLY A 47 -11.38 13.48 -14.12
N GLU A 48 -10.19 12.90 -14.00
CA GLU A 48 -9.70 11.90 -14.94
C GLU A 48 -10.33 10.52 -14.73
N ALA A 49 -10.33 9.71 -15.78
CA ALA A 49 -10.78 8.34 -15.69
C ALA A 49 -9.76 7.49 -14.90
N PRO A 50 -10.20 6.67 -13.93
CA PRO A 50 -9.30 5.79 -13.19
C PRO A 50 -8.65 4.77 -14.13
N PRO A 51 -7.35 4.44 -13.96
CA PRO A 51 -6.71 3.36 -14.70
C PRO A 51 -7.48 2.04 -14.57
N ARG A 52 -7.67 1.33 -15.70
CA ARG A 52 -8.31 0.01 -15.75
C ARG A 52 -7.52 -0.91 -16.67
N SER A 53 -6.52 -1.59 -16.12
CA SER A 53 -5.63 -2.48 -16.86
C SER A 53 -5.05 -3.56 -15.94
N ASN A 54 -4.77 -4.75 -16.49
CA ASN A 54 -4.07 -5.83 -15.78
C ASN A 54 -2.58 -5.53 -15.54
N ASP A 55 -2.02 -4.60 -16.31
CA ASP A 55 -0.61 -4.21 -16.21
C ASP A 55 -0.38 -3.06 -15.21
N VAL A 56 -1.44 -2.57 -14.57
CA VAL A 56 -1.40 -1.45 -13.62
C VAL A 56 -1.89 -1.93 -12.27
N TRP A 57 -1.14 -1.59 -11.22
CA TRP A 57 -1.40 -2.00 -9.85
C TRP A 57 -1.40 -0.80 -8.92
N GLU A 58 -2.32 -0.79 -7.96
CA GLU A 58 -2.35 0.20 -6.88
C GLU A 58 -1.61 -0.33 -5.67
N LEU A 59 -0.71 0.50 -5.13
CA LEU A 59 0.01 0.23 -3.90
C LEU A 59 -0.74 0.82 -2.71
N THR A 60 -1.07 -0.03 -1.74
CA THR A 60 -1.76 0.37 -0.51
C THR A 60 -1.09 -0.32 0.69
N ARG A 61 -1.42 0.13 1.91
CA ARG A 61 -0.95 -0.48 3.16
C ARG A 61 0.58 -0.65 3.25
N LEU A 62 1.34 0.32 2.75
CA LEU A 62 2.78 0.36 2.98
C LEU A 62 3.02 0.52 4.49
N ALA A 63 3.53 -0.54 5.12
CA ALA A 63 3.89 -0.55 6.52
C ALA A 63 5.31 -1.09 6.66
N ILE A 64 6.12 -0.39 7.46
CA ILE A 64 7.51 -0.77 7.76
C ILE A 64 7.68 -0.65 9.27
N ASP A 65 8.41 -1.60 9.85
CA ASP A 65 8.86 -1.54 11.22
C ASP A 65 9.91 -0.41 11.35
N ALA A 66 9.51 0.68 12.00
CA ALA A 66 10.35 1.86 12.13
C ALA A 66 11.62 1.59 12.95
N GLU A 67 11.58 0.68 13.93
CA GLU A 67 12.74 0.34 14.76
C GLU A 67 13.79 -0.42 13.97
N ARG A 68 13.36 -1.23 13.00
CA ARG A 68 14.21 -2.04 12.12
C ARG A 68 14.55 -1.35 10.79
N SER A 69 13.93 -0.21 10.50
CA SER A 69 14.21 0.56 9.30
C SER A 69 15.60 1.24 9.37
N PRO A 70 16.38 1.26 8.27
CA PRO A 70 17.66 1.96 8.25
C PRO A 70 17.44 3.47 8.38
N ARG A 71 18.17 4.11 9.31
CA ARG A 71 18.15 5.57 9.47
C ARG A 71 18.95 6.23 8.37
N LEU A 72 18.26 6.67 7.32
CA LEU A 72 18.83 7.51 6.27
C LEU A 72 18.90 8.96 6.76
N GLY A 73 20.00 9.66 6.51
CA GLY A 73 20.17 11.06 6.93
C GLY A 73 19.15 12.04 6.31
N ASN A 74 18.50 11.62 5.23
CA ASN A 74 17.39 12.31 4.55
C ASN A 74 16.07 11.51 4.59
N GLY A 75 16.01 10.44 5.39
CA GLY A 75 14.80 9.62 5.57
C GLY A 75 13.89 10.22 6.64
N ILE A 76 12.58 10.02 6.46
CA ILE A 76 11.57 10.35 7.46
C ILE A 76 11.04 9.02 8.01
N SER A 77 11.36 8.71 9.26
CA SER A 77 10.92 7.48 9.95
C SER A 77 9.80 7.71 10.96
N GLU A 78 9.39 8.97 11.16
CA GLU A 78 8.32 9.36 12.08
C GLU A 78 7.45 10.43 11.40
N LEU A 79 6.16 10.14 11.24
CA LEU A 79 5.16 11.03 10.65
C LEU A 79 4.07 11.28 11.69
N THR A 80 4.14 12.43 12.34
CA THR A 80 3.04 12.91 13.19
C THR A 80 2.03 13.62 12.31
N CYS A 81 0.95 12.93 11.96
CA CYS A 81 -0.21 13.59 11.36
C CYS A 81 -0.99 14.30 12.48
N ILE A 82 -0.96 15.64 12.48
CA ILE A 82 -1.81 16.51 13.32
C ILE A 82 -3.22 16.62 12.77
#